data_AF-A0A9C8UIW3-F1
#
_entry.id   AF-A0A9C8UIW3-F1
#
_cell.length_a   1.000
_cell.length_b   1.000
_cell.length_c   1.000
_cell.angle_alpha   90.00
_cell.angle_beta   90.00
_cell.angle_gamma   90.00
#
_symmetry.space_group_name_H-M   'P 1'
#
loop_
_entity.id
_entity.type
_entity.pdbx_description
1 polymer ?
#
loop_
_entity_poly.entity_id
_entity_poly.type
_entity_poly.pdbx_seq_one_letter_code
_entity_poly.pdbx_strand_id
1 'polypeptide(L)'
;FWLDRHMMFRQLLDHLDKDTESALDGNQDPEIYKRKLNQLGGRLINELHGHHQIEDVHYFPTMALLDQRTAAGFEILDKDHQHLDGILSGLADAANGVLHLNGAMAGFLDAAATMKDRLNAFRPMLNRHLIDEEELVVPVLLKYDPPQFR
;
A
#
# COMPACT_ATOMS: atom_id res chain seq x y z
N PHE A 1 13.55 8.85 -5.05
CA PHE A 1 12.63 8.94 -3.89
C PHE A 1 11.26 8.42 -4.26
N TRP A 2 10.45 9.15 -5.06
CA TRP A 2 9.06 8.77 -5.38
C TRP A 2 8.91 7.36 -5.96
N LEU A 3 9.56 7.09 -7.10
CA LEU A 3 9.51 5.78 -7.75
C LEU A 3 10.11 4.66 -6.87
N ASP A 4 11.09 4.97 -6.04
CA ASP A 4 11.67 3.99 -5.11
C ASP A 4 10.64 3.57 -4.04
N ARG A 5 9.82 4.52 -3.56
CA ARG A 5 8.70 4.24 -2.64
C ARG A 5 7.65 3.36 -3.31
N HIS A 6 7.25 3.71 -4.54
CA HIS A 6 6.28 2.92 -5.30
C HIS A 6 6.75 1.49 -5.54
N MET A 7 8.03 1.32 -5.91
CA MET A 7 8.63 0.01 -6.08
C MET A 7 8.70 -0.76 -4.76
N MET A 8 9.02 -0.10 -3.64
CA MET A 8 8.97 -0.72 -2.32
C MET A 8 7.56 -1.23 -1.97
N PHE A 9 6.49 -0.47 -2.25
CA PHE A 9 5.12 -0.92 -1.97
C PHE A 9 4.75 -2.14 -2.80
N ARG A 10 5.06 -2.13 -4.11
CA ARG A 10 4.85 -3.28 -5.00
C ARG A 10 5.59 -4.52 -4.48
N GLN A 11 6.84 -4.36 -4.05
CA GLN A 11 7.63 -5.44 -3.47
C GLN A 11 7.05 -5.94 -2.15
N LEU A 12 6.64 -5.06 -1.22
CA LEU A 12 6.04 -5.45 0.05
C LEU A 12 4.76 -6.26 -0.16
N LEU A 13 3.91 -5.83 -1.09
CA LEU A 13 2.72 -6.59 -1.48
C LEU A 13 3.07 -7.96 -2.04
N ASP A 14 4.07 -8.07 -2.92
CA ASP A 14 4.52 -9.37 -3.46
C ASP A 14 5.00 -10.33 -2.38
N HIS A 15 5.71 -9.83 -1.37
CA HIS A 15 6.16 -10.67 -0.26
C HIS A 15 4.99 -11.12 0.62
N LEU A 16 4.10 -10.21 1.01
CA LEU A 16 2.91 -10.52 1.80
C LEU A 16 2.01 -11.55 1.10
N ASP A 17 1.84 -11.40 -0.21
CA ASP A 17 1.01 -12.26 -1.03
C ASP A 17 1.58 -13.69 -1.08
N LYS A 18 2.89 -13.83 -1.39
CA LYS A 18 3.59 -15.12 -1.42
C LYS A 18 3.65 -15.81 -0.06
N ASP A 19 3.91 -15.05 1.00
CA ASP A 19 3.93 -15.59 2.36
C ASP A 19 2.54 -16.10 2.78
N THR A 20 1.47 -15.42 2.35
CA THR A 20 0.08 -15.84 2.63
C THR A 20 -0.29 -17.08 1.83
N GLU A 21 0.07 -17.16 0.55
CA GLU A 21 -0.11 -18.38 -0.26
C GLU A 21 0.63 -19.57 0.34
N SER A 22 1.90 -19.39 0.71
CA SER A 22 2.71 -20.45 1.34
C SER A 22 2.11 -20.94 2.66
N ALA A 23 1.52 -20.03 3.45
CA ALA A 23 0.81 -20.39 4.67
C ALA A 23 -0.47 -21.21 4.39
N LEU A 24 -1.25 -20.82 3.37
CA LEU A 24 -2.46 -21.52 2.95
C LEU A 24 -2.17 -22.92 2.39
N ASP A 25 -1.07 -23.06 1.66
CA ASP A 25 -0.63 -24.35 1.10
C ASP A 25 0.00 -25.28 2.16
N GLY A 26 0.15 -24.81 3.40
CA GLY A 26 0.81 -25.56 4.47
C GLY A 26 2.33 -25.68 4.32
N ASN A 27 2.92 -24.87 3.44
CA ASN A 27 4.37 -24.84 3.19
C ASN A 27 5.13 -23.93 4.18
N GLN A 28 4.41 -23.15 4.99
CA GLN A 28 4.99 -22.27 5.99
C GLN A 28 4.35 -22.50 7.36
N ASP A 29 5.21 -22.56 8.39
CA ASP A 29 4.77 -22.62 9.79
C ASP A 29 3.93 -21.38 10.16
N PRO A 30 2.76 -21.55 10.80
CA PRO A 30 1.88 -20.43 11.15
C PRO A 30 2.54 -19.33 11.99
N GLU A 31 3.42 -19.70 12.93
CA GLU A 31 4.09 -18.72 13.78
C GLU A 31 5.20 -17.97 13.02
N ILE A 32 5.88 -18.62 12.08
CA ILE A 32 6.76 -17.94 11.11
C ILE A 32 5.96 -16.94 10.27
N TYR A 33 4.82 -17.36 9.71
CA TYR A 33 3.96 -16.49 8.91
C TYR A 33 3.48 -15.27 9.71
N LYS A 34 2.94 -15.46 10.91
CA LYS A 34 2.49 -14.36 11.79
C LYS A 34 3.59 -13.34 12.06
N ARG A 35 4.82 -13.78 12.35
CA ARG A 35 5.95 -12.85 12.57
C ARG A 35 6.25 -12.01 11.34
N LYS A 36 6.30 -12.63 10.16
CA LYS A 36 6.52 -11.91 8.90
C LYS A 36 5.37 -10.95 8.58
N LEU A 37 4.12 -11.40 8.75
CA LEU A 37 2.93 -10.60 8.54
C LEU A 37 2.93 -9.34 9.43
N ASN A 38 3.26 -9.48 10.71
CA ASN A 38 3.37 -8.33 11.61
C ASN A 38 4.41 -7.32 11.12
N GLN A 39 5.61 -7.79 10.74
CA GLN A 39 6.70 -6.93 10.29
C GLN A 39 6.42 -6.25 8.96
N LEU A 40 6.05 -7.03 7.93
CA LEU A 40 5.85 -6.53 6.57
C LEU A 40 4.53 -5.78 6.42
N GLY A 41 3.46 -6.27 7.06
CA GLY A 41 2.14 -5.63 7.04
C GLY A 41 2.17 -4.29 7.76
N GLY A 42 2.75 -4.23 8.97
CA GLY A 42 2.93 -2.98 9.70
C GLY A 42 3.79 -1.98 8.93
N ARG A 43 4.87 -2.44 8.28
CA ARG A 43 5.69 -1.59 7.43
C ARG A 43 4.90 -1.04 6.24
N LEU A 44 4.18 -1.88 5.49
CA LEU A 44 3.40 -1.45 4.33
C LEU A 44 2.40 -0.34 4.71
N ILE A 45 1.63 -0.54 5.76
CA ILE A 45 0.58 0.40 6.19
C ILE A 45 1.20 1.74 6.62
N ASN A 46 2.21 1.71 7.49
CA ASN A 46 2.83 2.94 7.99
C ASN A 46 3.52 3.74 6.89
N GLU A 47 4.19 3.04 5.96
CA GLU A 47 4.92 3.69 4.88
C GLU A 47 3.99 4.26 3.81
N LEU A 48 2.85 3.62 3.52
CA LEU A 48 1.83 4.17 2.62
C LEU A 48 1.17 5.40 3.24
N HIS A 49 0.75 5.32 4.51
CA HIS A 49 0.11 6.46 5.17
C HIS A 49 1.03 7.69 5.22
N GLY A 50 2.30 7.50 5.58
CA GLY A 50 3.28 8.58 5.58
C GLY A 50 3.59 9.14 4.19
N HIS A 51 3.54 8.30 3.15
CA HIS A 51 3.74 8.72 1.77
C HIS A 51 2.59 9.62 1.28
N HIS A 52 1.35 9.13 1.38
CA HIS A 52 0.15 9.87 0.99
C HIS A 52 0.03 11.20 1.77
N GLN A 53 0.33 11.19 3.08
CA GLN A 53 0.27 12.41 3.90
C GLN A 53 1.23 13.50 3.39
N ILE A 54 2.45 13.12 2.98
CA ILE A 54 3.41 14.09 2.44
C ILE A 54 2.93 14.58 1.07
N GLU A 55 2.33 13.71 0.27
CA GLU A 55 1.78 14.05 -1.04
C GLU A 55 0.68 15.09 -0.94
N ASP A 56 -0.33 14.81 -0.11
CA ASP A 56 -1.51 15.66 0.06
C ASP A 56 -1.14 17.04 0.62
N VAL A 57 -0.25 17.07 1.61
CA VAL A 57 0.06 18.32 2.35
C VAL A 57 1.13 19.15 1.65
N HIS A 58 2.07 18.52 0.93
CA HIS A 58 3.24 19.21 0.40
C HIS A 58 3.38 19.10 -1.11
N TYR A 59 3.37 17.89 -1.66
CA TYR A 59 3.80 17.70 -3.04
C TYR A 59 2.71 18.07 -4.06
N PHE A 60 1.50 17.54 -3.92
CA PHE A 60 0.40 17.81 -4.85
C PHE A 60 0.03 19.30 -4.93
N PRO A 61 -0.12 20.05 -3.81
CA PRO A 61 -0.40 21.49 -3.88
C PRO A 61 0.70 22.26 -4.62
N THR A 62 1.96 21.90 -4.35
CA THR A 62 3.11 22.55 -4.98
C THR A 62 3.17 22.26 -6.48
N MET A 63 2.95 21.01 -6.90
CA MET A 63 2.95 20.63 -8.31
C MET A 63 1.78 21.23 -9.08
N ALA A 64 0.59 21.31 -8.47
CA ALA A 64 -0.57 21.97 -9.07
C ALA A 64 -0.29 23.46 -9.35
N LEU A 65 0.43 24.15 -8.46
CA LEU A 65 0.86 25.53 -8.68
C LEU A 65 1.84 25.67 -9.85
N LEU A 66 2.71 24.68 -10.06
CA LEU A 66 3.67 24.67 -11.17
C LEU A 66 3.03 24.38 -12.52
N ASP A 67 2.07 23.45 -12.58
CA ASP A 67 1.32 23.11 -13.80
C ASP A 67 -0.17 22.98 -13.53
N GLN A 68 -0.94 24.04 -13.77
CA GLN A 68 -2.38 24.08 -13.50
C GLN A 68 -3.19 23.00 -14.25
N ARG A 69 -2.63 22.38 -15.30
CA ARG A 69 -3.30 21.31 -16.05
C ARG A 69 -3.39 20.00 -15.26
N THR A 70 -2.52 19.79 -14.27
CA THR A 70 -2.51 18.58 -13.44
C THR A 70 -3.36 18.70 -12.16
N ALA A 71 -3.85 19.90 -11.84
CA ALA A 71 -4.59 20.17 -10.60
C ALA A 71 -5.80 19.24 -10.41
N ALA A 72 -6.63 19.07 -11.45
CA ALA A 72 -7.77 18.17 -11.41
C ALA A 72 -7.37 16.69 -11.22
N GLY A 73 -6.20 16.29 -11.72
CA GLY A 73 -5.64 14.97 -11.51
C GLY A 73 -5.22 14.74 -10.06
N PHE A 74 -4.57 15.72 -9.44
CA PHE A 74 -4.20 15.65 -8.03
C PHE A 74 -5.41 15.63 -7.09
N GLU A 75 -6.49 16.35 -7.42
CA GLU A 75 -7.76 16.24 -6.68
C GLU A 75 -8.41 14.85 -6.77
N ILE A 76 -8.13 14.08 -7.82
CA ILE A 76 -8.57 12.69 -7.93
C ILE A 76 -7.68 11.80 -7.06
N LEU A 77 -6.36 11.99 -7.10
CA LEU A 77 -5.41 11.20 -6.28
C LEU A 77 -5.63 11.39 -4.77
N ASP A 78 -5.91 12.61 -4.31
CA ASP A 78 -6.29 12.88 -2.91
C ASP A 78 -7.56 12.09 -2.48
N LYS A 79 -8.55 11.97 -3.38
CA LYS A 79 -9.73 11.14 -3.12
C LYS A 79 -9.41 9.65 -3.14
N ASP A 80 -8.49 9.22 -4.00
CA ASP A 80 -7.98 7.85 -4.00
C ASP A 80 -7.27 7.53 -2.68
N HIS A 81 -6.49 8.45 -2.11
CA HIS A 81 -5.87 8.28 -0.79
C HIS A 81 -6.91 8.03 0.30
N GLN A 82 -7.97 8.84 0.35
CA GLN A 82 -9.06 8.66 1.31
C GLN A 82 -9.76 7.29 1.14
N HIS A 83 -9.91 6.82 -0.09
CA HIS A 83 -10.47 5.51 -0.35
C HIS A 83 -9.52 4.37 0.06
N LEU A 84 -8.23 4.50 -0.28
CA LEU A 84 -7.19 3.54 0.07
C LEU A 84 -7.02 3.43 1.59
N ASP A 85 -7.14 4.51 2.35
CA ASP A 85 -7.11 4.49 3.82
C ASP A 85 -8.19 3.55 4.41
N GLY A 86 -9.40 3.58 3.84
CA GLY A 86 -10.47 2.65 4.22
C GLY A 86 -10.12 1.18 3.92
N ILE A 87 -9.47 0.92 2.78
CA ILE A 87 -9.02 -0.43 2.41
C ILE A 87 -7.86 -0.88 3.33
N LEU A 88 -6.93 0.01 3.65
CA LEU A 88 -5.80 -0.24 4.55
C LEU A 88 -6.28 -0.58 5.97
N SER A 89 -7.33 0.09 6.46
CA SER A 89 -7.96 -0.28 7.73
C SER A 89 -8.48 -1.72 7.70
N GLY A 90 -9.18 -2.11 6.62
CA GLY A 90 -9.67 -3.49 6.48
C GLY A 90 -8.55 -4.52 6.33
N LEU A 91 -7.41 -4.14 5.73
CA LEU A 91 -6.21 -4.96 5.66
C LEU A 91 -5.57 -5.15 7.05
N ALA A 92 -5.52 -4.08 7.85
CA ALA A 92 -5.03 -4.12 9.23
C ALA A 92 -5.90 -5.03 10.11
N ASP A 93 -7.22 -4.94 9.97
CA ASP A 93 -8.16 -5.79 10.70
C ASP A 93 -7.97 -7.27 10.37
N ALA A 94 -7.83 -7.60 9.07
CA ALA A 94 -7.58 -8.98 8.64
C ALA A 94 -6.23 -9.50 9.15
N ALA A 95 -5.17 -8.67 9.09
CA ALA A 95 -3.87 -9.04 9.64
C ALA A 95 -3.95 -9.30 11.15
N ASN A 96 -4.61 -8.43 11.91
CA ASN A 96 -4.83 -8.62 13.35
C ASN A 96 -5.66 -9.89 13.64
N GLY A 97 -6.62 -10.22 12.79
CA GLY A 97 -7.37 -11.48 12.87
C GLY A 97 -6.46 -12.71 12.79
N VAL A 98 -5.48 -12.72 11.88
CA VAL A 98 -4.46 -13.77 11.80
C VAL A 98 -3.56 -13.76 13.03
N LEU A 99 -3.03 -12.60 13.42
CA LEU A 99 -2.03 -12.47 14.48
C LEU A 99 -2.56 -12.90 15.85
N HIS A 100 -3.81 -12.58 16.15
CA HIS A 100 -4.43 -12.90 17.44
C HIS A 100 -5.02 -14.30 17.53
N LEU A 101 -5.05 -15.05 16.41
CA LEU A 101 -5.63 -16.37 16.42
C LEU A 101 -4.72 -17.37 17.15
N ASN A 102 -5.27 -18.03 18.17
CA ASN A 102 -4.64 -19.12 18.88
C ASN A 102 -5.50 -20.40 18.72
N GLY A 103 -4.87 -21.57 18.65
CA GLY A 103 -5.57 -22.85 18.63
C GLY A 103 -5.48 -23.58 17.29
N ALA A 104 -6.62 -24.09 16.80
CA ALA A 104 -6.66 -25.08 15.73
C ALA A 104 -6.21 -24.52 14.37
N MET A 105 -5.51 -25.36 13.59
CA MET A 105 -5.04 -25.05 12.24
C MET A 105 -6.16 -24.60 11.29
N ALA A 106 -7.37 -25.17 11.41
CA ALA A 106 -8.50 -24.81 10.55
C ALA A 106 -8.85 -23.31 10.65
N GLY A 107 -8.94 -22.77 11.87
CA GLY A 107 -9.22 -21.34 12.05
C GLY A 107 -8.09 -20.45 11.51
N PHE A 108 -6.84 -20.93 11.55
CA PHE A 108 -5.70 -20.19 11.01
C PHE A 108 -5.80 -20.07 9.49
N LEU A 109 -6.16 -21.16 8.82
CA LEU A 109 -6.37 -21.17 7.38
C LEU A 109 -7.53 -20.25 6.98
N ASP A 110 -8.63 -20.23 7.72
CA ASP A 110 -9.76 -19.31 7.47
C ASP A 110 -9.34 -17.84 7.61
N ALA A 111 -8.57 -17.50 8.65
CA ALA A 111 -8.05 -16.15 8.85
C ALA A 111 -7.03 -15.76 7.76
N ALA A 112 -6.13 -16.67 7.38
CA ALA A 112 -5.17 -16.44 6.31
C ALA A 112 -5.87 -16.29 4.94
N ALA A 113 -6.95 -17.02 4.68
CA ALA A 113 -7.75 -16.88 3.47
C ALA A 113 -8.44 -15.51 3.42
N THR A 114 -8.98 -15.04 4.55
CA THR A 114 -9.52 -13.68 4.67
C THR A 114 -8.45 -12.62 4.38
N MET A 115 -7.22 -12.81 4.90
CA MET A 115 -6.10 -11.92 4.59
C MET A 115 -5.74 -11.94 3.10
N LYS A 116 -5.72 -13.11 2.47
CA LYS A 116 -5.46 -13.26 1.03
C LYS A 116 -6.51 -12.53 0.19
N ASP A 117 -7.79 -12.64 0.54
CA ASP A 117 -8.86 -11.93 -0.17
C ASP A 117 -8.70 -10.41 -0.06
N ARG A 118 -8.28 -9.89 1.10
CA ARG A 118 -7.96 -8.47 1.26
C ARG A 118 -6.76 -8.04 0.41
N LEU A 119 -5.69 -8.83 0.37
CA LEU A 119 -4.53 -8.55 -0.50
C LEU A 119 -4.91 -8.54 -1.98
N ASN A 120 -5.72 -9.52 -2.41
CA ASN A 120 -6.21 -9.63 -3.80
C ASN A 120 -7.06 -8.41 -4.20
N ALA A 121 -7.91 -7.91 -3.30
CA ALA A 121 -8.71 -6.72 -3.55
C ALA A 121 -7.88 -5.42 -3.53
N PHE A 122 -6.91 -5.32 -2.63
CA PHE A 122 -6.11 -4.11 -2.45
C PHE A 122 -5.08 -3.90 -3.56
N ARG A 123 -4.39 -4.96 -3.98
CA ARG A 123 -3.30 -4.91 -4.98
C ARG A 123 -3.65 -4.15 -6.28
N PRO A 124 -4.75 -4.45 -7.00
CA PRO A 124 -5.07 -3.74 -8.24
C PRO A 124 -5.42 -2.28 -8.00
N MET A 125 -6.06 -1.95 -6.86
CA MET A 125 -6.40 -0.57 -6.50
C MET A 125 -5.13 0.26 -6.26
N LEU A 126 -4.21 -0.25 -5.42
CA LEU A 126 -2.96 0.44 -5.18
C LEU A 126 -2.15 0.58 -6.48
N ASN A 127 -2.04 -0.48 -7.28
CA ASN A 127 -1.25 -0.40 -8.50
C ASN A 127 -1.81 0.60 -9.52
N ARG A 128 -3.14 0.71 -9.62
CA ARG A 128 -3.79 1.72 -10.47
C ARG A 128 -3.47 3.13 -9.98
N HIS A 129 -3.65 3.36 -8.68
CA HIS A 129 -3.33 4.63 -8.03
C HIS A 129 -1.88 5.07 -8.29
N LEU A 130 -0.91 4.18 -8.02
CA LEU A 130 0.52 4.48 -8.25
C LEU A 130 0.84 4.79 -9.71
N ILE A 131 0.17 4.15 -10.68
CA ILE A 131 0.36 4.43 -12.11
C ILE A 131 -0.19 5.81 -12.45
N ASP A 132 -1.42 6.11 -12.03
CA ASP A 132 -2.08 7.38 -12.33
C ASP A 132 -1.30 8.56 -11.71
N GLU A 133 -0.71 8.35 -10.53
CA GLU A 133 0.21 9.27 -9.90
C GLU A 133 1.53 9.44 -10.66
N GLU A 134 2.18 8.35 -11.06
CA GLU A 134 3.41 8.40 -11.86
C GLU A 134 3.20 9.19 -13.16
N GLU A 135 2.04 9.02 -13.82
CA GLU A 135 1.66 9.74 -15.04
C GLU A 135 1.49 11.25 -14.83
N LEU A 136 1.14 11.70 -13.62
CA LEU A 136 0.98 13.11 -13.28
C LEU A 136 2.26 13.73 -12.71
N VAL A 137 2.90 13.06 -11.77
CA VAL A 137 4.05 13.56 -11.02
C VAL A 137 5.31 13.62 -11.88
N VAL A 138 5.62 12.55 -12.62
CA VAL A 138 6.89 12.45 -13.36
C VAL A 138 7.05 13.57 -14.39
N PRO A 139 6.04 13.91 -15.23
CA PRO A 139 6.16 15.01 -16.17
C PRO A 139 6.40 16.37 -15.49
N VAL A 140 5.79 16.62 -14.33
CA VAL A 140 5.99 17.87 -13.59
C VAL A 140 7.41 17.94 -13.05
N LEU A 141 7.91 16.86 -12.43
CA LEU A 141 9.29 16.79 -11.92
C LEU A 141 10.31 17.04 -13.02
N LEU A 142 10.18 16.38 -14.17
CA LEU A 142 11.12 16.51 -15.30
C LEU A 142 11.07 17.90 -15.93
N LYS A 143 9.92 18.57 -15.94
CA LYS A 143 9.75 19.88 -16.56
C LYS A 143 10.23 21.03 -15.67
N TYR A 144 9.98 20.95 -14.37
CA TYR A 144 10.16 22.09 -13.45
C TYR A 144 11.33 21.93 -12.47
N ASP A 145 11.80 20.71 -12.19
CA ASP A 145 12.89 20.42 -11.23
C ASP A 145 12.82 21.27 -9.93
N PRO A 146 11.69 21.22 -9.22
CA PRO A 146 11.41 22.10 -8.08
C PRO A 146 12.45 21.89 -6.96
N PRO A 147 13.17 22.95 -6.54
CA PRO A 147 14.25 22.83 -5.56
C PRO A 147 13.78 22.34 -4.19
N GLN A 148 12.52 22.55 -3.84
CA GLN A 148 11.90 22.08 -2.59
C GLN A 148 11.75 20.55 -2.50
N PHE A 149 11.97 19.80 -3.59
CA PHE A 149 11.89 18.33 -3.61
C PHE A 149 13.27 17.65 -3.70
N ARG A 150 14.35 18.41 -3.52
CA ARG A 150 15.73 17.92 -3.55
C ARG A 150 16.27 17.62 -2.15
#